data_AF-A0A942DWI1-F1
#
_entry.id   AF-A0A942DWI1-F1
#
_cell.length_a   1.000
_cell.length_b   1.000
_cell.length_c   1.000
_cell.angle_alpha   90.00
_cell.angle_beta   90.00
_cell.angle_gamma   90.00
#
_symmetry.space_group_name_H-M   'P 1'
#
loop_
_entity.id
_entity.type
_entity.pdbx_description
1 polymer ?
#
loop_
_entity_poly.entity_id
_entity_poly.type
_entity_poly.pdbx_seq_one_letter_code
_entity_poly.pdbx_strand_id
1 'polypeptide(L)'
;MGQILGAAVSAALFGALIAWVLRKVMTNVTLRQSYALGVILMVFIAPALYVVGSDGALNYGQAWIIYAIGGVIGYGILHVTARKPRDNAPV
;
A
#
# COMPACT_ATOMS: atom_id res chain seq x y z
N MET A 1 3.30 7.42 17.00
CA MET A 1 2.08 6.66 16.60
C MET A 1 1.41 7.23 15.35
N GLY A 2 1.20 8.55 15.23
CA GLY A 2 0.57 9.14 14.02
C GLY A 2 1.28 8.87 12.69
N GLN A 3 2.61 8.74 12.69
CA GLN A 3 3.39 8.42 11.47
C GLN A 3 3.08 7.02 10.90
N ILE A 4 2.78 6.05 11.76
CA ILE A 4 2.44 4.68 11.34
C ILE A 4 1.05 4.65 10.69
N LEU A 5 0.10 5.41 11.26
CA LEU A 5 -1.25 5.58 10.69
C LEU A 5 -1.20 6.31 9.34
N GLY A 6 -0.42 7.39 9.25
CA GLY A 6 -0.19 8.09 7.98
C GLY A 6 0.41 7.17 6.93
N ALA A 7 1.47 6.44 7.29
CA ALA A 7 2.09 5.46 6.41
C ALA A 7 1.12 4.35 5.99
N ALA A 8 0.26 3.86 6.88
CA ALA A 8 -0.73 2.83 6.58
C ALA A 8 -1.79 3.32 5.60
N VAL A 9 -2.33 4.54 5.80
CA VAL A 9 -3.31 5.14 4.90
C VAL A 9 -2.68 5.43 3.53
N SER A 10 -1.48 6.00 3.50
CA SER A 10 -0.75 6.24 2.25
C SER A 10 -0.45 4.93 1.51
N ALA A 11 0.02 3.89 2.20
CA ALA A 11 0.31 2.59 1.60
C ALA A 11 -0.98 1.91 1.08
N ALA A 12 -2.10 2.05 1.77
CA ALA A 12 -3.39 1.52 1.31
C ALA A 12 -3.88 2.27 0.06
N LEU A 13 -3.86 3.61 0.06
CA LEU A 13 -4.33 4.41 -1.07
C LEU A 13 -3.44 4.27 -2.30
N PHE A 14 -2.12 4.45 -2.14
CA PHE A 14 -1.18 4.29 -3.25
C PHE A 14 -1.04 2.85 -3.68
N GLY A 15 -1.06 1.89 -2.76
CA GLY A 15 -1.08 0.47 -3.08
C GLY A 15 -2.31 0.09 -3.91
N ALA A 16 -3.49 0.65 -3.58
CA ALA A 16 -4.69 0.47 -4.39
C ALA A 16 -4.59 1.13 -5.78
N LEU A 17 -3.98 2.31 -5.85
CA LEU A 17 -3.82 3.05 -7.10
C LEU A 17 -2.84 2.33 -8.05
N ILE A 18 -1.70 1.87 -7.53
CA ILE A 18 -0.73 1.06 -8.27
C ILE A 18 -1.38 -0.27 -8.69
N ALA A 19 -2.14 -0.91 -7.80
CA ALA A 19 -2.86 -2.14 -8.12
C ALA A 19 -3.87 -1.94 -9.27
N TRP A 20 -4.59 -0.82 -9.27
CA TRP A 20 -5.53 -0.46 -10.33
C TRP A 20 -4.82 -0.25 -11.67
N VAL A 21 -3.69 0.45 -11.68
CA VAL A 21 -2.84 0.63 -12.88
C VAL A 21 -2.30 -0.72 -13.37
N LEU A 22 -1.76 -1.55 -12.47
CA LEU A 22 -1.29 -2.89 -12.81
C LEU A 22 -2.39 -3.74 -13.40
N ARG A 23 -3.62 -3.66 -12.90
CA ARG A 23 -4.75 -4.41 -13.44
C ARG A 23 -5.14 -3.97 -14.85
N LYS A 24 -4.92 -2.69 -15.18
CA LYS A 24 -5.12 -2.16 -16.54
C LYS A 24 -4.03 -2.61 -17.51
N VAL A 25 -2.79 -2.77 -17.05
CA VAL A 25 -1.64 -3.14 -17.90
C VAL A 25 -1.46 -4.65 -17.98
N MET A 26 -1.73 -5.37 -16.90
CA MET A 26 -1.55 -6.81 -16.75
C MET A 26 -2.90 -7.49 -16.56
N THR A 27 -3.42 -8.09 -17.64
CA THR A 27 -4.76 -8.71 -17.69
C THR A 27 -4.87 -9.99 -16.87
N ASN A 28 -3.74 -10.62 -16.49
CA ASN A 28 -3.68 -11.93 -15.82
C ASN A 28 -3.43 -11.88 -14.31
N VAL A 29 -3.39 -10.69 -13.70
CA VAL A 29 -3.04 -10.56 -12.27
C VAL A 29 -4.32 -10.45 -11.43
N THR A 30 -4.45 -11.32 -10.42
CA THR A 30 -5.61 -11.27 -9.51
C THR A 30 -5.59 -9.98 -8.69
N LEU A 31 -6.77 -9.49 -8.29
CA LEU A 31 -6.90 -8.23 -7.54
C LEU A 31 -6.01 -8.20 -6.27
N ARG A 32 -5.86 -9.34 -5.59
CA ARG A 32 -4.98 -9.46 -4.41
C ARG A 32 -3.50 -9.35 -4.76
N GLN A 33 -3.06 -9.95 -5.86
CA GLN A 33 -1.67 -9.86 -6.30
C GLN A 33 -1.32 -8.42 -6.70
N SER A 34 -2.25 -7.71 -7.36
CA SER A 34 -2.06 -6.30 -7.68
C SER A 34 -1.93 -5.44 -6.42
N TYR A 35 -2.75 -5.67 -5.39
CA TYR A 35 -2.62 -4.97 -4.10
C TYR A 35 -1.32 -5.30 -3.37
N ALA A 36 -0.88 -6.56 -3.39
CA ALA A 36 0.39 -6.95 -2.80
C ALA A 36 1.56 -6.23 -3.50
N LEU A 37 1.58 -6.19 -4.84
CA LEU A 37 2.62 -5.52 -5.60
C LEU A 37 2.65 -4.00 -5.36
N GLY A 38 1.48 -3.36 -5.32
CA GLY A 38 1.38 -1.93 -5.03
C GLY A 38 1.86 -1.55 -3.64
N VAL A 39 1.52 -2.36 -2.64
CA VAL A 39 1.99 -2.17 -1.27
C VAL A 39 3.50 -2.40 -1.16
N ILE A 40 4.02 -3.46 -1.77
CA ILE A 40 5.47 -3.75 -1.77
C ILE A 40 6.25 -2.58 -2.36
N LEU A 41 5.83 -2.06 -3.53
CA LEU A 41 6.46 -0.89 -4.15
C LEU A 41 6.47 0.32 -3.21
N MET A 42 5.35 0.60 -2.54
CA MET A 42 5.26 1.72 -1.59
C MET A 42 6.16 1.55 -0.36
N VAL A 43 6.34 0.32 0.14
CA VAL A 43 7.23 0.04 1.27
C VAL A 43 8.69 0.37 0.93
N PHE A 44 9.11 0.30 -0.33
CA PHE A 44 10.47 0.64 -0.74
C PHE A 44 10.62 2.09 -1.24
N ILE A 45 9.61 2.65 -1.92
CA ILE A 45 9.69 3.99 -2.50
C ILE A 45 9.38 5.08 -1.47
N ALA A 46 8.38 4.88 -0.61
CA ALA A 46 7.94 5.90 0.34
C ALA A 46 9.01 6.29 1.39
N PRO A 47 9.81 5.35 1.94
CA PRO A 47 10.91 5.71 2.83
C PRO A 47 11.97 6.58 2.15
N ALA A 48 12.31 6.28 0.89
CA ALA A 48 13.29 7.06 0.14
C ALA A 48 12.81 8.50 -0.06
N LEU A 49 11.53 8.68 -0.47
CA LEU A 49 10.92 9.99 -0.62
C LEU A 49 10.83 10.75 0.72
N TYR A 50 10.54 10.06 1.82
CA TYR A 50 10.46 10.66 3.14
C TYR A 50 11.83 11.15 3.65
N VAL A 51 12.89 10.37 3.43
CA VAL A 51 14.28 10.76 3.78
C VAL A 51 14.75 11.94 2.94
N VAL A 52 14.47 11.92 1.62
CA VAL A 52 14.82 13.04 0.72
C VAL A 52 14.07 14.31 1.11
N GLY A 53 12.77 14.21 1.42
CA GLY A 53 11.95 15.36 1.84
C GLY A 53 12.23 15.87 3.25
N SER A 54 13.06 15.18 4.02
CA SER A 54 13.50 15.60 5.37
C SER A 54 14.95 16.06 5.40
N ASP A 55 15.52 16.42 4.25
CA ASP A 55 16.93 16.83 4.08
C ASP A 55 17.93 15.83 4.68
N GLY A 56 17.58 14.53 4.71
CA GLY A 56 18.42 13.49 5.28
C GLY A 56 18.48 13.47 6.82
N ALA A 57 17.65 14.25 7.51
CA ALA A 57 17.59 14.26 8.98
C ALA A 57 17.10 12.92 9.58
N LEU A 58 16.48 12.06 8.76
CA LEU A 58 15.91 10.78 9.15
C LEU A 58 16.68 9.62 8.53
N ASN A 59 16.92 8.59 9.34
CA ASN A 59 17.64 7.40 8.91
C ASN A 59 16.73 6.50 8.06
N TYR A 60 17.19 6.11 6.87
CA TYR A 60 16.40 5.32 5.92
C TYR A 60 15.89 4.02 6.51
N GLY A 61 16.70 3.33 7.33
CA GLY A 61 16.27 2.10 8.01
C GLY A 61 15.09 2.31 8.94
N GLN A 62 15.04 3.43 9.66
CA GLN A 62 13.94 3.76 10.56
C GLN A 62 12.66 4.11 9.78
N ALA A 63 12.79 4.89 8.71
CA ALA A 63 11.68 5.20 7.81
C ALA A 63 11.12 3.91 7.16
N TRP A 64 12.00 3.02 6.71
CA TRP A 64 11.62 1.75 6.09
C TRP A 64 10.81 0.87 7.04
N ILE A 65 11.20 0.76 8.32
CA ILE A 65 10.43 0.00 9.32
C ILE A 65 9.01 0.57 9.48
N ILE A 66 8.86 1.89 9.55
CA ILE A 66 7.55 2.55 9.71
C ILE A 66 6.64 2.26 8.52
N TYR A 67 7.17 2.42 7.30
CA TYR A 67 6.40 2.14 6.08
C TYR A 67 6.18 0.66 5.83
N ALA A 68 7.08 -0.23 6.27
CA ALA A 68 6.87 -1.68 6.21
C ALA A 68 5.69 -2.11 7.09
N ILE A 69 5.62 -1.61 8.33
CA ILE A 69 4.49 -1.86 9.23
C ILE A 69 3.20 -1.26 8.63
N GLY A 70 3.26 -0.03 8.14
CA GLY A 70 2.14 0.62 7.47
C GLY A 70 1.67 -0.15 6.23
N GLY A 71 2.59 -0.69 5.45
CA GLY A 71 2.31 -1.51 4.27
C GLY A 71 1.59 -2.81 4.61
N VAL A 72 2.04 -3.55 5.63
CA VAL A 72 1.36 -4.77 6.10
C VAL A 72 -0.08 -4.45 6.54
N ILE A 73 -0.27 -3.37 7.30
CA ILE A 73 -1.59 -2.92 7.73
C ILE A 73 -2.46 -2.53 6.53
N GLY A 74 -1.92 -1.74 5.60
CA GLY A 74 -2.61 -1.31 4.39
C GLY A 74 -3.03 -2.48 3.50
N TYR A 75 -2.15 -3.47 3.31
CA TYR A 75 -2.49 -4.70 2.60
C TYR A 75 -3.59 -5.49 3.33
N GLY A 76 -3.54 -5.57 4.66
CA GLY A 76 -4.60 -6.18 5.46
C GLY A 76 -5.97 -5.54 5.21
N ILE A 77 -6.04 -4.21 5.21
CA ILE A 77 -7.26 -3.45 4.91
C ILE A 77 -7.77 -3.78 3.50
N LEU A 78 -6.88 -3.72 2.49
CA LEU A 78 -7.23 -4.03 1.11
C LEU A 78 -7.69 -5.48 0.93
N HIS A 79 -7.08 -6.41 1.64
CA HIS A 79 -7.44 -7.83 1.60
C HIS A 79 -8.80 -8.13 2.24
N VAL A 80 -9.13 -7.48 3.36
CA VAL A 80 -10.44 -7.62 4.00
C VAL A 80 -11.53 -6.96 3.16
N THR A 81 -11.29 -5.75 2.63
CA THR A 81 -12.25 -5.05 1.77
C THR A 81 -12.48 -5.76 0.44
N ALA A 82 -11.45 -6.35 -0.16
CA ALA A 82 -11.56 -7.15 -1.37
C ALA A 82 -12.34 -8.46 -1.17
N ARG A 83 -12.58 -8.91 0.07
CA ARG A 83 -13.35 -10.13 0.38
C ARG A 83 -14.85 -9.89 0.47
N LYS A 84 -15.34 -8.65 0.53
CA LYS A 84 -16.79 -8.42 0.72
C LYS A 84 -17.53 -8.98 -0.51
N PRO A 85 -18.32 -10.06 -0.36
CA PRO A 85 -19.14 -10.56 -1.46
C PRO A 85 -20.16 -9.50 -1.82
N ARG A 86 -20.41 -9.36 -3.12
CA ARG A 86 -21.46 -8.51 -3.68
C ARG A 86 -22.81 -9.14 -3.32
N ASP A 87 -23.34 -8.83 -2.13
CA ASP A 87 -24.66 -9.28 -1.65
C ASP A 87 -25.85 -8.50 -2.27
N ASN A 88 -25.62 -7.84 -3.40
CA ASN A 88 -26.59 -6.94 -4.03
C ASN A 88 -26.81 -7.34 -5.50
N ALA A 89 -27.04 -8.62 -5.78
CA ALA A 89 -27.65 -9.03 -7.04
C ALA A 89 -29.17 -9.06 -6.82
N PRO A 90 -29.96 -8.14 -7.41
CA PRO A 90 -31.40 -8.33 -7.46
C PRO A 90 -31.68 -9.57 -8.33
N VAL A 91 -32.33 -10.56 -7.72
CA VAL A 91 -33.04 -11.65 -8.42
C VAL A 91 -34.27 -11.09 -9.12
#